data_AF-A0A5A7Q6P0-F1
#
_entry.id   AF-A0A5A7Q6P0-F1
#
_cell.length_a   1.000
_cell.length_b   1.000
_cell.length_c   1.000
_cell.angle_alpha   90.00
_cell.angle_beta   90.00
_cell.angle_gamma   90.00
#
_symmetry.space_group_name_H-M   'P 1'
#
loop_
_entity.id
_entity.type
_entity.pdbx_description
1 polymer ?
#
loop_
_entity_poly.entity_id
_entity_poly.type
_entity_poly.pdbx_seq_one_letter_code
_entity_poly.pdbx_strand_id
1 'polypeptide(L)'
;MNVENPTTSTFFKPRVALQAELRWRIFSRLCWITVSATGFVEGQRREKAVEASADRLPAARRARGSLGLASLGHHLRVRGLELESWILIGLELWIQTQLESSSGLRPRGNQALKFCRSFLDNMIAQIAFGLLAGFIGYAYVAIKPPCSRICGSKGGPQVTSARVRLDDGRHLAYKERGVAKEIAKHKIIIAHAYADSKDFNFQISQEVLKELHICILTFDRAGYGESDPNPGRSVKSEAFDIQELADKLQIGPKFYVMGLSIGAYAVYGCLKYIPHRLSGATLVVPLTNFWWPCFPAKLSRDALNGLLFQQLWTYRVAHYAPWWMNQSWLPSLNSLVGKPDPFSRSDLEILEQLAGKAPTPGQGMETQQGLHESLHRDLMVAFGKWDFDPTDISNPFPEGEGDVNMWVGHEDKVFPLELARYLSGKIPWIRYHEVADAGHLLIYDETNCEAIFRALVWTSLGM
;
A
#
# COMPACT_ATOMS: atom_id res chain seq x y z
N MET A 1 -35.27 -20.26 -41.66
CA MET A 1 -34.11 -19.85 -42.49
C MET A 1 -32.95 -19.60 -41.56
N ASN A 2 -31.92 -20.43 -41.70
CA ASN A 2 -30.63 -20.35 -41.02
C ASN A 2 -29.96 -19.01 -41.28
N VAL A 3 -29.31 -18.44 -40.26
CA VAL A 3 -27.90 -18.03 -40.38
C VAL A 3 -27.22 -18.27 -39.01
N GLU A 4 -26.15 -19.06 -39.06
CA GLU A 4 -25.29 -19.51 -37.97
C GLU A 4 -24.39 -18.38 -37.45
N ASN A 5 -24.09 -18.40 -36.15
CA ASN A 5 -23.05 -17.58 -35.51
C ASN A 5 -21.77 -18.42 -35.38
N PRO A 6 -20.61 -18.01 -35.92
CA PRO A 6 -19.36 -18.71 -35.68
C PRO A 6 -18.67 -18.17 -34.42
N THR A 7 -18.35 -19.11 -33.54
CA THR A 7 -17.31 -19.03 -32.52
C THR A 7 -15.94 -18.78 -33.16
N THR A 8 -15.16 -17.82 -32.63
CA THR A 8 -13.68 -17.88 -32.65
C THR A 8 -13.12 -16.90 -31.60
N SER A 9 -12.72 -17.46 -30.46
CA SER A 9 -11.88 -16.79 -29.47
C SER A 9 -10.47 -16.63 -30.03
N THR A 10 -10.03 -15.40 -30.27
CA THR A 10 -8.61 -15.08 -30.46
C THR A 10 -8.13 -14.23 -29.28
N PHE A 11 -7.15 -14.80 -28.55
CA PHE A 11 -6.44 -14.18 -27.44
C PHE A 11 -5.74 -12.89 -27.91
N PHE A 12 -6.33 -11.73 -27.62
CA PHE A 12 -5.60 -10.47 -27.58
C PHE A 12 -5.03 -10.28 -26.16
N LYS A 13 -3.75 -10.60 -25.97
CA LYS A 13 -3.01 -10.06 -24.82
C LYS A 13 -3.03 -8.53 -24.94
N PRO A 14 -3.52 -7.77 -23.96
CA PRO A 14 -3.52 -6.32 -24.06
C PRO A 14 -2.07 -5.83 -24.08
N ARG A 15 -1.74 -4.94 -25.03
CA ARG A 15 -0.41 -4.32 -25.22
C ARG A 15 0.23 -3.78 -23.93
N VAL A 16 -0.57 -3.51 -22.90
CA VAL A 16 -0.16 -3.07 -21.57
C VAL A 16 0.63 -4.14 -20.80
N ALA A 17 0.24 -5.42 -20.90
CA ALA A 17 0.94 -6.52 -20.23
C ALA A 17 2.34 -6.76 -20.81
N LEU A 18 2.48 -6.62 -22.13
CA LEU A 18 3.76 -6.77 -22.82
C LEU A 18 4.73 -5.62 -22.48
N GLN A 19 4.21 -4.40 -22.30
CA GLN A 19 5.01 -3.25 -21.86
C GLN A 19 5.45 -3.36 -20.40
N ALA A 20 4.61 -3.90 -19.51
CA ALA A 20 4.97 -4.16 -18.12
C ALA A 20 6.06 -5.22 -18.00
N GLU A 21 5.97 -6.31 -18.76
CA GLU A 21 6.96 -7.38 -18.75
C GLU A 21 8.31 -6.93 -19.35
N LEU A 22 8.29 -6.07 -20.37
CA LEU A 22 9.49 -5.45 -20.93
C LEU A 22 10.18 -4.52 -19.93
N ARG A 23 9.40 -3.68 -19.21
CA ARG A 23 9.93 -2.80 -18.14
C ARG A 23 10.53 -3.60 -16.98
N TRP A 24 9.90 -4.70 -16.58
CA TRP A 24 10.43 -5.61 -15.57
C TRP A 24 11.75 -6.28 -15.99
N ARG A 25 11.85 -6.73 -17.24
CA ARG A 25 13.08 -7.33 -17.79
C ARG A 25 14.24 -6.33 -17.90
N ILE A 26 13.94 -5.06 -18.18
CA ILE A 26 14.94 -3.99 -18.21
C ILE A 26 15.42 -3.68 -16.77
N PHE A 27 14.50 -3.56 -15.82
CA PHE A 27 14.83 -3.30 -14.42
C PHE A 27 15.65 -4.42 -13.79
N SER A 28 15.27 -5.69 -13.99
CA SER A 28 16.03 -6.83 -13.47
C SER A 28 17.44 -6.93 -14.04
N ARG A 29 17.63 -6.59 -15.32
CA ARG A 29 18.95 -6.49 -15.94
C ARG A 29 19.78 -5.33 -15.40
N LEU A 30 19.17 -4.16 -15.15
CA LEU A 30 19.87 -3.02 -14.55
C LEU A 30 20.33 -3.31 -13.11
N CYS A 31 19.51 -4.01 -12.31
CA CYS A 31 19.89 -4.49 -10.98
C CYS A 31 21.03 -5.52 -11.05
N TRP A 32 21.01 -6.43 -12.04
CA TRP A 32 22.10 -7.40 -12.24
C TRP A 32 23.42 -6.72 -12.62
N ILE A 33 23.37 -5.67 -13.45
CA ILE A 33 24.55 -4.90 -13.86
C ILE A 33 25.14 -4.14 -12.66
N THR A 34 24.30 -3.58 -11.78
CA THR A 34 24.77 -2.88 -10.56
C THR A 34 25.37 -3.83 -9.52
N VAL A 35 24.83 -5.04 -9.37
CA VAL A 35 25.40 -6.09 -8.50
C VAL A 35 26.70 -6.66 -9.08
N SER A 36 26.80 -6.78 -10.41
CA SER A 36 28.03 -7.23 -11.08
C SER A 36 29.14 -6.17 -11.03
N ALA A 37 28.78 -4.90 -11.14
CA ALA A 37 29.73 -3.79 -11.05
C ALA A 37 30.30 -3.62 -9.63
N THR A 38 29.49 -3.86 -8.60
CA THR A 38 29.97 -3.88 -7.20
C THR A 38 30.85 -5.10 -6.92
N GLY A 39 30.50 -6.28 -7.43
CA GLY A 39 31.35 -7.48 -7.36
C GLY A 39 32.70 -7.35 -8.08
N PHE A 40 32.74 -6.62 -9.20
CA PHE A 40 33.98 -6.37 -9.97
C PHE A 40 34.91 -5.38 -9.24
N VAL A 41 34.36 -4.37 -8.57
CA VAL A 41 35.12 -3.43 -7.73
C VAL A 41 35.67 -4.08 -6.46
N GLU A 42 34.92 -5.01 -5.86
CA GLU A 42 35.37 -5.82 -4.72
C GLU A 42 36.47 -6.83 -5.12
N GLY A 43 36.36 -7.42 -6.33
CA GLY A 43 37.34 -8.33 -6.91
C GLY A 43 38.69 -7.66 -7.20
N GLN A 44 38.67 -6.47 -7.78
CA GLN A 44 39.90 -5.70 -8.04
C GLN A 44 40.60 -5.20 -6.76
N ARG A 45 39.86 -4.97 -5.67
CA ARG A 45 40.45 -4.66 -4.36
C ARG A 45 41.15 -5.88 -3.73
N ARG A 46 40.63 -7.09 -3.95
CA ARG A 46 41.25 -8.33 -3.46
C ARG A 46 42.48 -8.74 -4.27
N GLU A 47 42.50 -8.57 -5.59
CA GLU A 47 43.70 -8.85 -6.41
C GLU A 47 44.85 -7.90 -6.07
N LYS A 48 44.59 -6.61 -5.86
CA LYS A 48 45.63 -5.65 -5.42
C LYS A 48 46.17 -5.93 -4.01
N ALA A 49 45.37 -6.53 -3.13
CA ALA A 49 45.82 -6.94 -1.80
C ALA A 49 46.71 -8.19 -1.84
N VAL A 50 46.52 -9.07 -2.83
CA VAL A 50 47.35 -10.28 -3.03
C VAL A 50 48.67 -9.94 -3.71
N GLU A 51 48.68 -9.05 -4.72
CA GLU A 51 49.91 -8.56 -5.37
C GLU A 51 50.83 -7.79 -4.41
N ALA A 52 50.28 -7.04 -3.47
CA ALA A 52 51.07 -6.33 -2.45
C ALA A 52 51.76 -7.25 -1.42
N SER A 53 51.43 -8.54 -1.40
CA SER A 53 52.02 -9.54 -0.49
C SER A 53 53.09 -10.44 -1.13
N ALA A 54 53.25 -10.38 -2.46
CA ALA A 54 54.12 -11.30 -3.21
C ALA A 54 55.58 -10.80 -3.36
N ASP A 55 55.90 -9.57 -2.94
CA ASP A 55 57.25 -9.00 -2.99
C ASP A 55 58.14 -9.43 -1.80
N ARG A 56 58.19 -10.73 -1.48
CA ARG A 56 59.28 -11.31 -0.66
C ARG A 56 59.62 -12.73 -1.13
N LEU A 57 60.83 -12.84 -1.69
CA LEU A 57 61.70 -14.02 -1.93
C LEU A 57 61.77 -14.59 -3.37
N PRO A 58 62.96 -15.04 -3.82
CA PRO A 58 63.28 -15.16 -5.24
C PRO A 58 63.37 -16.60 -5.79
N ALA A 59 63.20 -16.67 -7.12
CA ALA A 59 63.83 -17.59 -8.08
C ALA A 59 63.47 -19.10 -8.06
N ALA A 60 62.75 -19.52 -9.11
CA ALA A 60 63.12 -20.69 -9.91
C ALA A 60 62.55 -20.57 -11.35
N ARG A 61 63.42 -20.81 -12.34
CA ARG A 61 63.18 -20.68 -13.78
C ARG A 61 62.52 -21.91 -14.40
N ARG A 62 61.92 -21.67 -15.58
CA ARG A 62 61.80 -22.52 -16.80
C ARG A 62 60.69 -23.57 -16.84
N ALA A 63 59.69 -23.32 -17.71
CA ALA A 63 59.55 -24.02 -18.99
C ALA A 63 58.63 -23.23 -19.94
N ARG A 64 59.11 -22.99 -21.17
CA ARG A 64 58.32 -22.48 -22.30
C ARG A 64 57.58 -23.65 -22.95
N GLY A 65 56.37 -23.40 -23.43
CA GLY A 65 55.65 -24.28 -24.34
C GLY A 65 54.54 -23.51 -25.04
N SER A 66 54.85 -22.96 -26.21
CA SER A 66 53.96 -22.35 -27.19
C SER A 66 52.89 -23.32 -27.72
N LEU A 67 51.66 -22.82 -27.96
CA LEU A 67 50.62 -23.27 -28.93
C LEU A 67 49.26 -22.77 -28.37
N GLY A 68 48.37 -22.05 -29.06
CA GLY A 68 48.32 -21.52 -30.41
C GLY A 68 47.07 -20.62 -30.50
N LEU A 69 47.18 -19.56 -31.30
CA LEU A 69 46.06 -18.75 -31.79
C LEU A 69 45.24 -19.60 -32.77
N ALA A 70 43.95 -19.82 -32.51
CA ALA A 70 42.94 -20.06 -33.54
C ALA A 70 41.52 -20.00 -32.97
N SER A 71 40.62 -19.38 -33.74
CA SER A 71 39.15 -19.50 -33.68
C SER A 71 38.40 -18.65 -32.65
N LEU A 72 38.19 -17.37 -32.96
CA LEU A 72 37.00 -16.66 -32.52
C LEU A 72 36.29 -16.07 -33.75
N GLY A 73 35.21 -16.73 -34.15
CA GLY A 73 34.30 -16.23 -35.17
C GLY A 73 33.00 -17.02 -35.12
N HIS A 74 31.98 -16.46 -34.47
CA HIS A 74 30.61 -16.45 -35.01
C HIS A 74 29.66 -15.58 -34.15
N HIS A 75 29.16 -14.54 -34.82
CA HIS A 75 27.90 -13.79 -34.64
C HIS A 75 27.14 -13.82 -33.30
N LEU A 76 27.00 -12.64 -32.69
CA LEU A 76 25.71 -12.16 -32.16
C LEU A 76 25.56 -10.65 -32.43
N ARG A 77 24.50 -10.33 -33.18
CA ARG A 77 24.11 -9.01 -33.66
C ARG A 77 23.15 -8.39 -32.64
N VAL A 78 23.55 -7.34 -31.93
CA VAL A 78 22.64 -6.49 -31.15
C VAL A 78 22.84 -5.05 -31.60
N ARG A 79 21.94 -4.58 -32.46
CA ARG A 79 21.85 -3.17 -32.88
C ARG A 79 21.46 -2.33 -31.66
N GLY A 80 22.31 -1.39 -31.26
CA GLY A 80 22.00 -0.41 -30.22
C GLY A 80 23.20 0.21 -29.49
N LEU A 81 24.40 -0.37 -29.62
CA LEU A 81 25.61 0.08 -28.88
C LEU A 81 26.79 0.47 -29.79
N GLU A 82 26.57 0.60 -31.11
CA GLU A 82 27.69 0.75 -32.04
C GLU A 82 28.35 2.13 -31.97
N LEU A 83 27.62 3.24 -31.84
CA LEU A 83 28.25 4.57 -31.96
C LEU A 83 29.21 4.91 -30.79
N GLU A 84 28.83 4.61 -29.55
CA GLU A 84 29.68 4.89 -28.38
C GLU A 84 30.91 3.96 -28.33
N SER A 85 30.73 2.70 -28.73
CA SER A 85 31.83 1.74 -28.82
C SER A 85 32.83 2.15 -29.92
N TRP A 86 32.35 2.63 -31.07
CA TRP A 86 33.21 3.14 -32.14
C TRP A 86 33.92 4.45 -31.76
N ILE A 87 33.29 5.31 -30.95
CA ILE A 87 33.96 6.52 -30.44
C ILE A 87 35.05 6.16 -29.45
N LEU A 88 34.81 5.24 -28.51
CA LEU A 88 35.80 4.82 -27.53
C LEU A 88 36.96 4.05 -28.19
N ILE A 89 36.66 3.12 -29.11
CA ILE A 89 37.67 2.40 -29.89
C ILE A 89 38.45 3.37 -30.79
N GLY A 90 37.77 4.34 -31.41
CA GLY A 90 38.40 5.38 -32.21
C GLY A 90 39.32 6.28 -31.38
N LEU A 91 38.93 6.61 -30.15
CA LEU A 91 39.75 7.38 -29.21
C LEU A 91 40.97 6.58 -28.74
N GLU A 92 40.79 5.28 -28.49
CA GLU A 92 41.86 4.37 -28.04
C GLU A 92 42.88 4.13 -29.16
N LEU A 93 42.43 3.94 -30.40
CA LEU A 93 43.28 3.85 -31.58
C LEU A 93 43.97 5.18 -31.91
N TRP A 94 43.30 6.31 -31.69
CA TRP A 94 43.91 7.64 -31.83
C TRP A 94 45.00 7.86 -30.76
N ILE A 95 44.75 7.47 -29.50
CA ILE A 95 45.74 7.53 -28.42
C ILE A 95 46.93 6.60 -28.72
N GLN A 96 46.70 5.39 -29.22
CA GLN A 96 47.76 4.45 -29.62
C GLN A 96 48.60 4.99 -30.79
N THR A 97 47.98 5.62 -31.79
CA THR A 97 48.73 6.26 -32.90
C THR A 97 49.53 7.49 -32.45
N GLN A 98 49.05 8.24 -31.44
CA GLN A 98 49.84 9.30 -30.81
C GLN A 98 51.01 8.74 -29.96
N LEU A 99 50.86 7.56 -29.35
CA LEU A 99 51.92 6.88 -28.59
C LEU A 99 53.03 6.32 -29.51
N GLU A 100 52.70 5.80 -30.69
CA GLU A 100 53.70 5.27 -31.63
C GLU A 100 54.50 6.38 -32.34
N SER A 101 53.87 7.54 -32.61
CA SER A 101 54.56 8.68 -33.26
C SER A 101 55.48 9.49 -32.33
N SER A 102 55.47 9.23 -31.01
CA SER A 102 56.21 10.01 -30.00
C SER A 102 57.49 9.35 -29.49
N SER A 103 57.94 8.25 -30.12
CA SER A 103 59.19 7.52 -29.77
C SER A 103 60.51 8.29 -30.01
N GLY A 104 60.46 9.61 -30.25
CA GLY A 104 61.64 10.45 -30.50
C GLY A 104 61.74 11.79 -29.77
N LEU A 105 60.79 12.21 -28.92
CA LEU A 105 60.84 13.56 -28.32
C LEU A 105 60.54 13.61 -26.80
N ARG A 106 61.48 14.27 -26.10
CA ARG A 106 61.60 14.76 -24.70
C ARG A 106 60.30 15.22 -23.96
N PRO A 107 60.33 15.56 -22.63
CA PRO A 107 59.33 15.25 -21.58
C PRO A 107 57.95 15.94 -21.65
N ARG A 108 57.56 16.51 -22.80
CA ARG A 108 56.23 17.11 -23.04
C ARG A 108 55.11 16.08 -23.22
N GLY A 109 55.41 14.85 -23.66
CA GLY A 109 54.41 13.77 -23.83
C GLY A 109 53.73 13.35 -22.53
N ASN A 110 54.44 13.39 -21.40
CA ASN A 110 53.90 13.03 -20.08
C ASN A 110 52.92 14.09 -19.55
N GLN A 111 53.05 15.35 -19.96
CA GLN A 111 52.09 16.41 -19.63
C GLN A 111 50.82 16.32 -20.48
N ALA A 112 50.96 16.01 -21.77
CA ALA A 112 49.83 15.81 -22.67
C ALA A 112 48.97 14.60 -22.27
N LEU A 113 49.60 13.47 -21.90
CA LEU A 113 48.90 12.29 -21.37
C LEU A 113 48.17 12.57 -20.05
N LYS A 114 48.80 13.29 -19.13
CA LYS A 114 48.16 13.74 -17.88
C LYS A 114 46.99 14.69 -18.15
N PHE A 115 47.13 15.59 -19.12
CA PHE A 115 46.08 16.50 -19.53
C PHE A 115 44.89 15.75 -20.16
N CYS A 116 45.13 14.83 -21.11
CA CYS A 116 44.09 14.01 -21.71
C CYS A 116 43.36 13.15 -20.67
N ARG A 117 44.08 12.56 -19.71
CA ARG A 117 43.49 11.78 -18.62
C ARG A 117 42.64 12.65 -17.69
N SER A 118 43.16 13.81 -17.28
CA SER A 118 42.40 14.77 -16.46
C SER A 118 41.17 15.31 -17.19
N PHE A 119 41.26 15.49 -18.51
CA PHE A 119 40.13 15.93 -19.34
C PHE A 119 39.07 14.83 -19.46
N LEU A 120 39.50 13.58 -19.67
CA LEU A 120 38.61 12.41 -19.71
C LEU A 120 37.94 12.16 -18.35
N ASP A 121 38.69 12.25 -17.25
CA ASP A 121 38.15 12.09 -15.88
C ASP A 121 37.12 13.18 -15.56
N ASN A 122 37.36 14.44 -15.97
CA ASN A 122 36.40 15.53 -15.81
C ASN A 122 35.15 15.33 -16.69
N MET A 123 35.32 14.88 -17.93
CA MET A 123 34.21 14.59 -18.83
C MET A 123 33.34 13.42 -18.31
N ILE A 124 33.96 12.34 -17.82
CA ILE A 124 33.27 11.22 -17.18
C ILE A 124 32.53 11.70 -15.93
N ALA A 125 33.16 12.55 -15.10
CA ALA A 125 32.51 13.11 -13.92
C ALA A 125 31.28 13.96 -14.28
N GLN A 126 31.36 14.77 -15.33
CA GLN A 126 30.24 15.59 -15.82
C GLN A 126 29.10 14.73 -16.39
N ILE A 127 29.42 13.68 -17.15
CA ILE A 127 28.42 12.73 -17.67
C ILE A 127 27.75 11.99 -16.51
N ALA A 128 28.54 11.48 -15.55
CA ALA A 128 28.02 10.80 -14.37
C ALA A 128 27.12 11.71 -13.53
N PHE A 129 27.50 12.98 -13.35
CA PHE A 129 26.68 13.98 -12.69
C PHE A 129 25.37 14.23 -13.44
N GLY A 130 25.43 14.40 -14.77
CA GLY A 130 24.24 14.57 -15.61
C GLY A 130 23.28 13.38 -15.54
N LEU A 131 23.81 12.16 -15.57
CA LEU A 131 23.02 10.93 -15.42
C LEU A 131 22.40 10.82 -14.03
N LEU A 132 23.15 11.15 -12.97
CA LEU A 132 22.64 11.16 -11.60
C LEU A 132 21.53 12.20 -11.42
N ALA A 133 21.74 13.42 -11.89
CA ALA A 133 20.74 14.49 -11.84
C ALA A 133 19.48 14.12 -12.65
N GLY A 134 19.66 13.53 -13.84
CA GLY A 134 18.57 13.01 -14.65
C GLY A 134 17.80 11.89 -13.96
N PHE A 135 18.49 10.95 -13.30
CA PHE A 135 17.88 9.88 -12.52
C PHE A 135 17.11 10.42 -11.31
N ILE A 136 17.67 11.37 -10.57
CA ILE A 136 17.00 12.03 -9.44
C ILE A 136 15.75 12.77 -9.93
N GLY A 137 15.85 13.50 -11.04
CA GLY A 137 14.72 14.20 -11.66
C GLY A 137 13.61 13.22 -12.10
N TYR A 138 13.99 12.12 -12.74
CA TYR A 138 13.06 11.05 -13.11
C TYR A 138 12.40 10.41 -11.88
N ALA A 139 13.19 10.07 -10.87
CA ALA A 139 12.70 9.49 -9.62
C ALA A 139 11.73 10.45 -8.92
N TYR A 140 12.04 11.75 -8.86
CA TYR A 140 11.17 12.78 -8.29
C TYR A 140 9.82 12.88 -9.01
N VAL A 141 9.81 12.85 -10.34
CA VAL A 141 8.57 12.84 -11.12
C VAL A 141 7.81 11.52 -10.92
N ALA A 142 8.52 10.40 -10.88
CA ALA A 142 7.92 9.07 -10.71
C ALA A 142 7.24 8.88 -9.35
N ILE A 143 7.74 9.51 -8.28
CA ILE A 143 7.14 9.42 -6.92
C ILE A 143 6.05 10.48 -6.66
N LYS A 144 5.81 11.41 -7.60
CA LYS A 144 4.69 12.35 -7.44
C LYS A 144 3.37 11.63 -7.65
N PRO A 145 2.42 11.71 -6.70
CA PRO A 145 1.12 11.14 -6.91
C PRO A 145 0.37 11.84 -8.04
N PRO A 146 -0.51 11.12 -8.77
CA PRO A 146 -1.40 11.76 -9.73
C PRO A 146 -2.30 12.75 -8.99
N CYS A 147 -2.69 13.85 -9.66
CA CYS A 147 -3.64 14.79 -9.08
C CYS A 147 -4.96 14.06 -8.75
N SER A 148 -5.45 14.25 -7.52
CA SER A 148 -6.74 13.74 -7.07
C SER A 148 -7.88 14.31 -7.92
N ARG A 149 -8.82 13.47 -8.33
CA ARG A 149 -10.02 13.89 -9.07
C ARG A 149 -11.10 14.32 -8.08
N ILE A 150 -10.88 15.45 -7.41
CA ILE A 150 -11.76 15.95 -6.35
C ILE A 150 -13.18 16.15 -6.89
N CYS A 151 -14.18 15.59 -6.23
CA CYS A 151 -15.58 15.73 -6.65
C CYS A 151 -16.03 17.19 -6.57
N GLY A 152 -16.71 17.67 -7.62
CA GLY A 152 -17.16 19.07 -7.75
C GLY A 152 -16.08 20.04 -8.25
N SER A 153 -14.84 19.58 -8.46
CA SER A 153 -13.78 20.38 -9.10
C SER A 153 -13.87 20.37 -10.63
N LYS A 154 -13.19 21.30 -11.31
CA LYS A 154 -13.15 21.35 -12.77
C LYS A 154 -12.52 20.06 -13.34
N GLY A 155 -13.33 19.23 -13.99
CA GLY A 155 -12.91 17.93 -14.56
C GLY A 155 -12.97 16.75 -13.57
N GLY A 156 -13.40 17.00 -12.32
CA GLY A 156 -13.70 15.96 -11.34
C GLY A 156 -15.11 15.38 -11.50
N PRO A 157 -15.43 14.27 -10.82
CA PRO A 157 -16.79 13.73 -10.74
C PRO A 157 -17.79 14.74 -10.18
N GLN A 158 -19.06 14.60 -10.52
CA GLN A 158 -20.12 15.43 -9.95
C GLN A 158 -20.40 15.03 -8.50
N VAL A 159 -20.84 16.00 -7.70
CA VAL A 159 -21.34 15.76 -6.34
C VAL A 159 -22.84 15.52 -6.45
N THR A 160 -23.30 14.40 -5.91
CA THR A 160 -24.71 13.99 -5.94
C THR A 160 -25.27 13.67 -4.56
N SER A 161 -24.40 13.47 -3.57
CA SER A 161 -24.75 13.06 -2.22
C SER A 161 -24.87 14.27 -1.28
N ALA A 162 -25.59 14.08 -0.17
CA ALA A 162 -25.54 15.03 0.93
C ALA A 162 -24.12 15.12 1.50
N ARG A 163 -23.65 16.34 1.75
CA ARG A 163 -22.34 16.59 2.35
C ARG A 163 -22.43 17.63 3.45
N VAL A 164 -21.55 17.50 4.42
CA VAL A 164 -21.38 18.48 5.49
C VAL A 164 -20.02 19.14 5.37
N ARG A 165 -19.93 20.44 5.65
CA ARG A 165 -18.69 21.19 5.61
C ARG A 165 -18.04 21.21 7.00
N LEU A 166 -16.78 20.77 7.07
CA LEU A 166 -15.92 20.81 8.25
C LEU A 166 -15.33 22.21 8.45
N ASP A 167 -14.75 22.45 9.61
CA ASP A 167 -14.17 23.75 9.99
C ASP A 167 -12.96 24.15 9.13
N ASP A 168 -12.21 23.16 8.63
CA ASP A 168 -11.09 23.38 7.71
C ASP A 168 -11.53 23.62 6.24
N GLY A 169 -12.84 23.58 5.98
CA GLY A 169 -13.45 23.80 4.67
C GLY A 169 -13.62 22.56 3.80
N ARG A 170 -13.10 21.40 4.21
CA ARG A 170 -13.39 20.12 3.54
C ARG A 170 -14.86 19.73 3.71
N HIS A 171 -15.35 18.91 2.80
CA HIS A 171 -16.68 18.31 2.87
C HIS A 171 -16.58 16.81 3.14
N LEU A 172 -17.45 16.30 4.01
CA LEU A 172 -17.68 14.86 4.15
C LEU A 172 -19.05 14.50 3.59
N ALA A 173 -19.09 13.56 2.67
CA ALA A 173 -20.32 12.98 2.17
C ALA A 173 -20.83 11.90 3.13
N TYR A 174 -22.14 11.88 3.36
CA TYR A 174 -22.75 10.98 4.34
C TYR A 174 -24.11 10.47 3.89
N LYS A 175 -24.59 9.45 4.60
CA LYS A 175 -25.90 8.83 4.41
C LYS A 175 -26.47 8.42 5.75
N GLU A 176 -27.73 8.76 5.95
CA GLU A 176 -28.49 8.37 7.14
C GLU A 176 -29.42 7.19 6.82
N ARG A 177 -29.56 6.25 7.75
CA ARG A 177 -30.46 5.08 7.63
C ARG A 177 -31.06 4.71 8.99
N GLY A 178 -32.23 4.09 8.97
CA GLY A 178 -32.91 3.55 10.15
C GLY A 178 -33.94 4.53 10.68
N VAL A 179 -34.06 4.62 11.99
CA VAL A 179 -34.98 5.54 12.66
C VAL A 179 -34.49 6.98 12.50
N ALA A 180 -35.42 7.93 12.34
CA ALA A 180 -35.10 9.35 12.26
C ALA A 180 -34.27 9.81 13.47
N LYS A 181 -33.23 10.59 13.22
CA LYS A 181 -32.24 11.03 14.22
C LYS A 181 -32.87 11.72 15.43
N GLU A 182 -33.99 12.39 15.24
CA GLU A 182 -34.70 13.17 16.27
C GLU A 182 -35.35 12.27 17.33
N ILE A 183 -35.71 11.04 16.96
CA ILE A 183 -36.39 10.07 17.85
C ILE A 183 -35.54 8.84 18.15
N ALA A 184 -34.37 8.70 17.52
CA ALA A 184 -33.45 7.60 17.75
C ALA A 184 -32.80 7.71 19.15
N LYS A 185 -32.78 6.60 19.88
CA LYS A 185 -32.08 6.47 21.17
C LYS A 185 -30.58 6.21 20.97
N HIS A 186 -30.25 5.44 19.95
CA HIS A 186 -28.88 5.05 19.65
C HIS A 186 -28.49 5.62 18.29
N LYS A 187 -27.43 6.40 18.25
CA LYS A 187 -26.91 7.01 17.02
C LYS A 187 -25.52 6.46 16.76
N ILE A 188 -25.35 5.78 15.64
CA ILE A 188 -24.16 4.99 15.33
C ILE A 188 -23.50 5.57 14.09
N ILE A 189 -22.25 6.02 14.21
CA ILE A 189 -21.42 6.45 13.08
C ILE A 189 -20.56 5.26 12.64
N ILE A 190 -20.63 4.89 11.37
CA ILE A 190 -19.89 3.73 10.84
C ILE A 190 -18.85 4.15 9.80
N ALA A 191 -17.58 3.80 10.07
CA ALA A 191 -16.47 3.93 9.14
C ALA A 191 -16.39 2.68 8.25
N HIS A 192 -16.58 2.86 6.94
CA HIS A 192 -16.59 1.78 5.95
C HIS A 192 -15.23 1.10 5.79
N ALA A 193 -15.26 -0.11 5.21
CA ALA A 193 -14.09 -0.95 4.96
C ALA A 193 -13.21 -0.43 3.82
N TYR A 194 -12.16 -1.19 3.51
CA TYR A 194 -11.26 -0.88 2.40
C TYR A 194 -11.97 -1.07 1.06
N ALA A 195 -11.74 -0.14 0.13
CA ALA A 195 -12.38 -0.14 -1.20
C ALA A 195 -13.91 -0.19 -1.12
N ASP A 196 -14.46 0.64 -0.24
CA ASP A 196 -15.90 0.79 -0.03
C ASP A 196 -16.27 2.28 0.01
N SER A 197 -17.54 2.59 0.26
CA SER A 197 -18.08 3.95 0.36
C SER A 197 -19.17 4.01 1.43
N LYS A 198 -19.70 5.20 1.75
CA LYS A 198 -20.88 5.37 2.61
C LYS A 198 -22.11 4.57 2.17
N ASP A 199 -22.16 4.14 0.91
CA ASP A 199 -23.29 3.41 0.34
C ASP A 199 -23.22 1.89 0.60
N PHE A 200 -22.19 1.42 1.32
CA PHE A 200 -22.07 0.02 1.72
C PHE A 200 -23.33 -0.47 2.45
N ASN A 201 -23.69 -1.73 2.21
CA ASN A 201 -24.91 -2.30 2.75
C ASN A 201 -24.63 -3.57 3.55
N PHE A 202 -25.03 -3.58 4.81
CA PHE A 202 -24.96 -4.71 5.73
C PHE A 202 -26.37 -5.28 5.98
N GLN A 203 -26.45 -6.57 6.27
CA GLN A 203 -27.72 -7.32 6.37
C GLN A 203 -28.38 -7.13 7.76
N ILE A 204 -28.91 -5.94 8.03
CA ILE A 204 -29.77 -5.70 9.20
C ILE A 204 -31.15 -5.24 8.76
N SER A 205 -32.18 -5.83 9.36
CA SER A 205 -33.57 -5.56 9.04
C SER A 205 -34.02 -4.18 9.57
N GLN A 206 -35.03 -3.59 8.94
CA GLN A 206 -35.60 -2.32 9.41
C GLN A 206 -36.33 -2.50 10.74
N GLU A 207 -36.84 -3.70 10.99
CA GLU A 207 -37.51 -4.13 12.20
C GLU A 207 -36.57 -4.03 13.40
N VAL A 208 -35.34 -4.56 13.29
CA VAL A 208 -34.32 -4.47 14.35
C VAL A 208 -33.89 -3.01 14.59
N LEU A 209 -33.69 -2.23 13.52
CA LEU A 209 -33.35 -0.81 13.67
C LEU A 209 -34.44 -0.03 14.40
N LYS A 210 -35.71 -0.34 14.14
CA LYS A 210 -36.86 0.27 14.83
C LYS A 210 -36.96 -0.19 16.28
N GLU A 211 -36.84 -1.50 16.53
CA GLU A 211 -36.86 -2.09 17.86
C GLU A 211 -35.83 -1.42 18.78
N LEU A 212 -34.59 -1.34 18.30
CA LEU A 212 -33.46 -0.76 19.03
C LEU A 212 -33.40 0.77 18.95
N HIS A 213 -34.32 1.42 18.22
CA HIS A 213 -34.33 2.88 18.01
C HIS A 213 -32.99 3.41 17.50
N ILE A 214 -32.42 2.75 16.49
CA ILE A 214 -31.11 3.04 15.92
C ILE A 214 -31.23 3.98 14.71
N CYS A 215 -30.44 5.06 14.74
CA CYS A 215 -30.06 5.86 13.58
C CYS A 215 -28.62 5.54 13.20
N ILE A 216 -28.39 5.13 11.96
CA ILE A 216 -27.06 4.87 11.40
C ILE A 216 -26.66 6.06 10.54
N LEU A 217 -25.44 6.54 10.74
CA LEU A 217 -24.76 7.49 9.87
C LEU A 217 -23.52 6.81 9.28
N THR A 218 -23.52 6.59 7.97
CA THR A 218 -22.32 6.19 7.23
C THR A 218 -21.75 7.41 6.51
N PHE A 219 -20.43 7.46 6.34
CA PHE A 219 -19.78 8.58 5.66
C PHE A 219 -18.63 8.08 4.78
N ASP A 220 -18.39 8.80 3.70
CA ASP A 220 -17.23 8.57 2.85
C ASP A 220 -16.01 9.09 3.61
N ARG A 221 -15.03 8.22 3.88
CA ARG A 221 -13.80 8.61 4.58
C ARG A 221 -12.98 9.57 3.70
N ALA A 222 -12.05 10.33 4.28
CA ALA A 222 -11.32 11.35 3.52
C ALA A 222 -10.63 10.78 2.26
N GLY A 223 -10.97 11.31 1.08
CA GLY A 223 -10.48 10.84 -0.22
C GLY A 223 -11.26 9.66 -0.85
N TYR A 224 -12.28 9.15 -0.17
CA TYR A 224 -13.25 8.18 -0.71
C TYR A 224 -14.51 8.89 -1.21
N GLY A 225 -15.21 8.25 -2.16
CA GLY A 225 -16.52 8.68 -2.60
C GLY A 225 -16.57 10.17 -2.90
N GLU A 226 -17.50 10.90 -2.31
CA GLU A 226 -17.69 12.34 -2.52
C GLU A 226 -17.12 13.24 -1.41
N SER A 227 -16.36 12.66 -0.47
CA SER A 227 -15.66 13.39 0.59
C SER A 227 -14.35 13.99 0.12
N ASP A 228 -14.08 15.24 0.47
CA ASP A 228 -12.86 15.91 0.08
C ASP A 228 -11.61 15.19 0.67
N PRO A 229 -10.51 15.11 -0.09
CA PRO A 229 -9.23 14.60 0.40
C PRO A 229 -8.72 15.35 1.62
N ASN A 230 -8.01 14.64 2.51
CA ASN A 230 -7.25 15.24 3.58
C ASN A 230 -5.74 15.08 3.32
N PRO A 231 -5.01 16.13 2.93
CA PRO A 231 -3.56 16.05 2.74
C PRO A 231 -2.82 15.55 3.98
N GLY A 232 -3.29 15.90 5.18
CA GLY A 232 -2.77 15.46 6.48
C GLY A 232 -3.47 14.23 7.07
N ARG A 233 -4.16 13.42 6.25
CA ARG A 233 -4.89 12.23 6.71
C ARG A 233 -4.03 11.37 7.64
N SER A 234 -4.58 11.12 8.82
CA SER A 234 -3.99 10.32 9.89
C SER A 234 -5.11 9.69 10.73
N VAL A 235 -4.75 8.75 11.58
CA VAL A 235 -5.67 8.15 12.58
C VAL A 235 -6.32 9.24 13.45
N LYS A 236 -5.54 10.25 13.83
CA LYS A 236 -5.98 11.37 14.65
C LYS A 236 -6.94 12.29 13.90
N SER A 237 -6.60 12.67 12.67
CA SER A 237 -7.47 13.56 11.88
C SER A 237 -8.82 12.91 11.60
N GLU A 238 -8.85 11.60 11.34
CA GLU A 238 -10.11 10.90 11.04
C GLU A 238 -11.02 10.78 12.27
N ALA A 239 -10.45 10.68 13.47
CA ALA A 239 -11.23 10.77 14.72
C ALA A 239 -11.88 12.15 14.87
N PHE A 240 -11.16 13.23 14.55
CA PHE A 240 -11.73 14.57 14.59
C PHE A 240 -12.72 14.84 13.46
N ASP A 241 -12.50 14.27 12.27
CA ASP A 241 -13.48 14.29 11.19
C ASP A 241 -14.81 13.67 11.64
N ILE A 242 -14.76 12.53 12.37
CA ILE A 242 -15.96 11.90 12.96
C ILE A 242 -16.60 12.79 14.03
N GLN A 243 -15.80 13.44 14.88
CA GLN A 243 -16.33 14.37 15.90
C GLN A 243 -17.05 15.55 15.25
N GLU A 244 -16.40 16.22 14.28
CA GLU A 244 -16.98 17.36 13.58
C GLU A 244 -18.21 16.94 12.76
N LEU A 245 -18.17 15.78 12.10
CA LEU A 245 -19.34 15.21 11.43
C LEU A 245 -20.52 15.07 12.40
N ALA A 246 -20.28 14.53 13.60
CA ALA A 246 -21.30 14.40 14.63
C ALA A 246 -21.84 15.75 15.11
N ASP A 247 -20.96 16.74 15.29
CA ASP A 247 -21.32 18.08 15.74
C ASP A 247 -22.14 18.84 14.70
N LYS A 248 -21.67 18.88 13.45
CA LYS A 248 -22.34 19.59 12.36
C LYS A 248 -23.69 18.98 12.00
N LEU A 249 -23.82 17.65 12.11
CA LEU A 249 -25.10 16.95 11.90
C LEU A 249 -25.96 16.86 13.16
N GLN A 250 -25.50 17.43 14.29
CA GLN A 250 -26.23 17.45 15.55
C GLN A 250 -26.63 16.04 16.02
N ILE A 251 -25.72 15.08 15.88
CA ILE A 251 -25.90 13.69 16.33
C ILE A 251 -26.08 13.68 17.85
N GLY A 252 -25.34 14.51 18.57
CA GLY A 252 -25.50 14.70 20.01
C GLY A 252 -24.16 14.76 20.74
N PRO A 253 -24.19 14.93 22.06
CA PRO A 253 -22.97 15.05 22.86
C PRO A 253 -22.16 13.75 22.88
N LYS A 254 -22.84 12.60 22.88
CA LYS A 254 -22.22 11.28 22.75
C LYS A 254 -22.91 10.44 21.66
N PHE A 255 -22.15 9.55 21.03
CA PHE A 255 -22.63 8.65 19.98
C PHE A 255 -21.86 7.32 20.02
N TYR A 256 -22.38 6.31 19.35
CA TYR A 256 -21.70 5.04 19.15
C TYR A 256 -20.86 5.10 17.87
N VAL A 257 -19.73 4.40 17.85
CA VAL A 257 -18.89 4.30 16.65
C VAL A 257 -18.63 2.85 16.27
N MET A 258 -18.67 2.54 14.99
CA MET A 258 -18.34 1.22 14.46
C MET A 258 -17.34 1.35 13.32
N GLY A 259 -16.36 0.45 13.26
CA GLY A 259 -15.34 0.44 12.21
C GLY A 259 -15.20 -0.96 11.64
N LEU A 260 -15.32 -1.06 10.31
CA LEU A 260 -15.26 -2.33 9.60
C LEU A 260 -13.87 -2.49 8.96
N SER A 261 -13.19 -3.61 9.23
CA SER A 261 -11.90 -3.93 8.62
C SER A 261 -10.90 -2.78 8.76
N ILE A 262 -10.44 -2.17 7.67
CA ILE A 262 -9.55 -1.01 7.71
C ILE A 262 -10.17 0.21 8.42
N GLY A 263 -11.50 0.38 8.36
CA GLY A 263 -12.23 1.44 9.05
C GLY A 263 -12.11 1.35 10.59
N ALA A 264 -11.65 0.22 11.12
CA ALA A 264 -11.33 0.05 12.53
C ALA A 264 -10.26 1.03 13.03
N TYR A 265 -9.34 1.52 12.19
CA TYR A 265 -8.38 2.52 12.68
C TYR A 265 -9.07 3.83 13.06
N ALA A 266 -10.18 4.19 12.41
CA ALA A 266 -10.92 5.39 12.78
C ALA A 266 -11.50 5.22 14.20
N VAL A 267 -11.97 4.02 14.54
CA VAL A 267 -12.43 3.69 15.90
C VAL A 267 -11.30 3.73 16.92
N TYR A 268 -10.13 3.15 16.63
CA TYR A 268 -8.96 3.29 17.51
C TYR A 268 -8.59 4.77 17.73
N GLY A 269 -8.66 5.59 16.67
CA GLY A 269 -8.51 7.04 16.77
C GLY A 269 -9.56 7.67 17.68
N CYS A 270 -10.83 7.30 17.54
CA CYS A 270 -11.90 7.81 18.38
C CYS A 270 -11.70 7.45 19.86
N LEU A 271 -11.35 6.20 20.14
CA LEU A 271 -11.04 5.71 21.49
C LEU A 271 -9.86 6.47 22.12
N LYS A 272 -8.84 6.82 21.31
CA LYS A 272 -7.66 7.55 21.80
C LYS A 272 -7.91 9.04 22.01
N TYR A 273 -8.55 9.71 21.05
CA TYR A 273 -8.55 11.17 20.98
C TYR A 273 -9.87 11.82 21.41
N ILE A 274 -10.99 11.11 21.25
CA ILE A 274 -12.32 11.63 21.58
C ILE A 274 -13.16 10.66 22.43
N PRO A 275 -12.57 9.93 23.42
CA PRO A 275 -13.34 8.92 24.19
C PRO A 275 -14.55 9.53 24.91
N HIS A 276 -14.45 10.80 25.33
CA HIS A 276 -15.54 11.55 25.97
C HIS A 276 -16.79 11.75 25.07
N ARG A 277 -16.65 11.56 23.76
CA ARG A 277 -17.74 11.64 22.77
C ARG A 277 -18.41 10.29 22.51
N LEU A 278 -17.91 9.20 23.10
CA LEU A 278 -18.40 7.85 22.81
C LEU A 278 -19.40 7.39 23.87
N SER A 279 -20.46 6.71 23.42
CA SER A 279 -21.35 5.88 24.24
C SER A 279 -21.00 4.40 24.17
N GLY A 280 -20.25 4.00 23.15
CA GLY A 280 -19.80 2.63 22.91
C GLY A 280 -19.06 2.54 21.58
N ALA A 281 -18.27 1.49 21.39
CA ALA A 281 -17.52 1.28 20.17
C ALA A 281 -17.50 -0.19 19.75
N THR A 282 -17.52 -0.44 18.44
CA THR A 282 -17.35 -1.80 17.90
C THR A 282 -16.33 -1.83 16.77
N LEU A 283 -15.37 -2.74 16.91
CA LEU A 283 -14.39 -3.12 15.89
C LEU A 283 -14.88 -4.42 15.25
N VAL A 284 -15.14 -4.43 13.94
CA VAL A 284 -15.54 -5.65 13.21
C VAL A 284 -14.43 -6.05 12.26
N VAL A 285 -13.94 -7.27 12.41
CA VAL A 285 -12.80 -7.85 11.67
C VAL A 285 -11.63 -6.86 11.54
N PRO A 286 -11.21 -6.19 12.63
CA PRO A 286 -10.37 -5.00 12.53
C PRO A 286 -9.04 -5.29 11.85
N LEU A 287 -8.63 -4.35 11.00
CA LEU A 287 -7.23 -4.20 10.61
C LEU A 287 -6.34 -4.29 11.85
N THR A 288 -5.22 -4.97 11.69
CA THR A 288 -4.13 -4.94 12.66
C THR A 288 -2.83 -4.48 12.00
N ASN A 289 -2.21 -3.44 12.56
CA ASN A 289 -0.92 -2.96 12.07
C ASN A 289 0.21 -3.83 12.64
N PHE A 290 0.87 -4.59 11.76
CA PHE A 290 1.93 -5.54 12.11
C PHE A 290 3.15 -4.90 12.81
N TRP A 291 3.31 -3.58 12.69
CA TRP A 291 4.41 -2.81 13.24
C TRP A 291 4.10 -2.12 14.58
N TRP A 292 2.94 -2.39 15.18
CA TRP A 292 2.65 -1.94 16.53
C TRP A 292 3.66 -2.50 17.55
N PRO A 293 4.32 -1.64 18.36
CA PRO A 293 5.34 -2.08 19.31
C PRO A 293 4.85 -3.05 20.38
N CYS A 294 3.54 -3.12 20.68
CA CYS A 294 3.02 -4.07 21.68
C CYS A 294 3.17 -5.53 21.26
N PHE A 295 3.30 -5.80 19.96
CA PHE A 295 3.40 -7.16 19.47
C PHE A 295 4.82 -7.71 19.66
N PRO A 296 4.95 -8.95 20.19
CA PRO A 296 6.22 -9.64 20.18
C PRO A 296 6.72 -9.77 18.74
N ALA A 297 8.00 -9.48 18.50
CA ALA A 297 8.58 -9.47 17.15
C ALA A 297 8.39 -10.78 16.38
N LYS A 298 8.33 -11.93 17.09
CA LYS A 298 8.03 -13.23 16.48
C LYS A 298 6.58 -13.29 15.98
N LEU A 299 5.61 -12.85 16.80
CA LEU A 299 4.19 -12.87 16.46
C LEU A 299 3.93 -12.02 15.21
N SER A 300 4.43 -10.78 15.16
CA SER A 300 4.29 -9.92 13.98
C SER A 300 4.95 -10.53 12.74
N ARG A 301 6.11 -11.17 12.89
CA ARG A 301 6.84 -11.79 11.77
C ARG A 301 6.08 -13.00 11.22
N ASP A 302 5.59 -13.87 12.09
CA ASP A 302 4.83 -15.06 11.68
C ASP A 302 3.53 -14.64 10.99
N ALA A 303 2.82 -13.63 11.54
CA ALA A 303 1.63 -13.04 10.93
C ALA A 303 1.91 -12.43 9.55
N LEU A 304 3.00 -11.66 9.39
CA LEU A 304 3.42 -11.11 8.09
C LEU A 304 3.80 -12.20 7.08
N ASN A 305 4.44 -13.28 7.52
CA ASN A 305 4.84 -14.39 6.66
C ASN A 305 3.65 -15.24 6.19
N GLY A 306 2.53 -15.22 6.91
CA GLY A 306 1.28 -15.85 6.50
C GLY A 306 0.54 -15.12 5.37
N LEU A 307 0.88 -13.85 5.10
CA LEU A 307 0.24 -13.06 4.05
C LEU A 307 0.65 -13.51 2.65
N LEU A 308 -0.23 -13.29 1.68
CA LEU A 308 0.13 -13.43 0.28
C LEU A 308 1.28 -12.48 -0.07
N PHE A 309 2.21 -12.93 -0.91
CA PHE A 309 3.38 -12.14 -1.31
C PHE A 309 3.03 -10.72 -1.76
N GLN A 310 1.94 -10.57 -2.52
CA GLN A 310 1.45 -9.26 -2.98
C GLN A 310 1.03 -8.35 -1.81
N GLN A 311 0.29 -8.88 -0.83
CA GLN A 311 -0.12 -8.14 0.37
C GLN A 311 1.09 -7.72 1.20
N LEU A 312 2.00 -8.68 1.46
CA LEU A 312 3.21 -8.45 2.23
C LEU A 312 4.03 -7.30 1.65
N TRP A 313 4.24 -7.29 0.33
CA TRP A 313 4.96 -6.21 -0.34
C TRP A 313 4.22 -4.88 -0.27
N THR A 314 2.92 -4.87 -0.56
CA THR A 314 2.13 -3.64 -0.48
C THR A 314 2.15 -3.02 0.92
N TYR A 315 1.98 -3.83 1.98
CA TYR A 315 2.03 -3.34 3.36
C TYR A 315 3.43 -2.86 3.75
N ARG A 316 4.49 -3.55 3.31
CA ARG A 316 5.87 -3.10 3.54
C ARG A 316 6.17 -1.77 2.85
N VAL A 317 5.68 -1.57 1.62
CA VAL A 317 5.84 -0.28 0.92
C VAL A 317 5.05 0.80 1.65
N ALA A 318 3.81 0.54 2.05
CA ALA A 318 3.00 1.48 2.83
C ALA A 318 3.68 1.89 4.14
N HIS A 319 4.36 0.96 4.81
CA HIS A 319 5.06 1.22 6.08
C HIS A 319 6.42 1.92 5.89
N TYR A 320 7.31 1.35 5.08
CA TYR A 320 8.72 1.80 5.00
C TYR A 320 8.98 2.87 3.94
N ALA A 321 8.17 2.91 2.89
CA ALA A 321 8.35 3.84 1.77
C ALA A 321 7.00 4.36 1.24
N PRO A 322 6.18 5.00 2.09
CA PRO A 322 4.81 5.42 1.73
C PRO A 322 4.75 6.34 0.50
N TRP A 323 5.81 7.12 0.22
CA TRP A 323 5.90 7.96 -0.99
C TRP A 323 5.98 7.15 -2.30
N TRP A 324 6.25 5.84 -2.24
CA TRP A 324 6.19 4.92 -3.40
C TRP A 324 4.82 4.26 -3.59
N MET A 325 3.84 4.57 -2.73
CA MET A 325 2.48 4.05 -2.88
C MET A 325 1.74 4.61 -4.09
N ASN A 326 2.32 5.53 -4.87
CA ASN A 326 1.72 6.08 -6.08
C ASN A 326 1.96 5.22 -7.34
N GLN A 327 2.69 4.11 -7.23
CA GLN A 327 3.10 3.32 -8.39
C GLN A 327 1.98 2.41 -8.92
N SER A 328 1.74 2.44 -10.23
CA SER A 328 0.69 1.66 -10.89
C SER A 328 0.95 0.15 -10.95
N TRP A 329 2.18 -0.30 -10.64
CA TRP A 329 2.54 -1.72 -10.59
C TRP A 329 2.34 -2.33 -9.20
N LEU A 330 2.09 -1.52 -8.17
CA LEU A 330 1.72 -2.07 -6.87
C LEU A 330 0.41 -2.84 -7.03
N PRO A 331 0.36 -4.11 -6.57
CA PRO A 331 -0.88 -4.87 -6.62
C PRO A 331 -1.93 -4.09 -5.83
N SER A 332 -3.01 -3.67 -6.50
CA SER A 332 -4.18 -3.19 -5.76
C SER A 332 -4.70 -4.36 -4.95
N LEU A 333 -5.02 -4.18 -3.67
CA LEU A 333 -5.70 -5.23 -2.91
C LEU A 333 -7.08 -5.56 -3.54
N ASN A 334 -7.63 -4.69 -4.39
CA ASN A 334 -8.77 -5.01 -5.25
C ASN A 334 -8.49 -6.18 -6.20
N SER A 335 -7.24 -6.47 -6.54
CA SER A 335 -6.87 -7.68 -7.31
C SER A 335 -6.89 -8.98 -6.49
N LEU A 336 -7.21 -8.89 -5.20
CA LEU A 336 -7.57 -10.02 -4.32
C LEU A 336 -9.08 -10.24 -4.25
N VAL A 337 -9.88 -9.21 -4.55
CA VAL A 337 -11.32 -9.35 -4.77
C VAL A 337 -11.51 -10.21 -6.01
N GLY A 338 -12.05 -11.43 -5.83
CA GLY A 338 -12.24 -12.42 -6.89
C GLY A 338 -11.17 -13.52 -6.98
N LYS A 339 -10.17 -13.55 -6.08
CA LYS A 339 -9.35 -14.76 -5.87
C LYS A 339 -9.91 -15.52 -4.66
N PRO A 340 -10.09 -16.85 -4.73
CA PRO A 340 -10.70 -17.62 -3.63
C PRO A 340 -9.78 -17.78 -2.40
N ASP A 341 -8.46 -17.63 -2.57
CA ASP A 341 -7.48 -17.97 -1.53
C ASP A 341 -7.55 -17.17 -0.20
N PRO A 342 -7.87 -15.86 -0.15
CA PRO A 342 -7.91 -15.11 1.11
C PRO A 342 -9.27 -15.19 1.83
N PHE A 343 -10.25 -15.93 1.31
CA PHE A 343 -11.60 -15.98 1.87
C PHE A 343 -11.90 -17.36 2.48
N SER A 344 -12.73 -17.36 3.52
CA SER A 344 -13.27 -18.59 4.10
C SER A 344 -14.37 -19.18 3.20
N ARG A 345 -14.88 -20.36 3.55
CA ARG A 345 -16.04 -20.92 2.83
C ARG A 345 -17.27 -20.02 3.03
N SER A 346 -17.53 -19.57 4.25
CA SER A 346 -18.65 -18.67 4.55
C SER A 346 -18.54 -17.36 3.76
N ASP A 347 -17.33 -16.81 3.61
CA ASP A 347 -17.10 -15.59 2.84
C ASP A 347 -17.42 -15.78 1.37
N LEU A 348 -17.05 -16.93 0.78
CA LEU A 348 -17.36 -17.25 -0.61
C LEU A 348 -18.87 -17.39 -0.85
N GLU A 349 -19.59 -18.02 0.08
CA GLU A 349 -21.05 -18.15 0.03
C GLU A 349 -21.72 -16.77 0.10
N ILE A 350 -21.24 -15.88 0.98
CA ILE A 350 -21.70 -14.48 1.05
C ILE A 350 -21.41 -13.74 -0.26
N LEU A 351 -20.21 -13.86 -0.83
CA LEU A 351 -19.86 -13.21 -2.10
C LEU A 351 -20.74 -13.68 -3.26
N GLU A 352 -21.07 -14.98 -3.32
CA GLU A 352 -21.98 -15.53 -4.32
C GLU A 352 -23.39 -14.94 -4.18
N GLN A 353 -23.90 -14.85 -2.95
CA GLN A 353 -25.20 -14.21 -2.67
C GLN A 353 -25.21 -12.73 -3.05
N LEU A 354 -24.13 -12.00 -2.77
CA LEU A 354 -24.01 -10.58 -3.11
C LEU A 354 -23.88 -10.37 -4.63
N ALA A 355 -23.15 -11.25 -5.34
CA ALA A 355 -23.01 -11.20 -6.79
C ALA A 355 -24.33 -11.45 -7.53
N GLY A 356 -25.24 -12.24 -6.93
CA GLY A 356 -26.59 -12.47 -7.45
C GLY A 356 -27.55 -11.28 -7.26
N LYS A 357 -27.18 -10.26 -6.47
CA LYS A 357 -28.00 -9.06 -6.25
C LYS A 357 -27.69 -7.99 -7.31
N ALA A 358 -28.68 -7.14 -7.60
CA ALA A 358 -28.49 -6.00 -8.49
C ALA A 358 -27.32 -5.11 -8.00
N PRO A 359 -26.60 -4.44 -8.93
CA PRO A 359 -25.56 -3.48 -8.59
C PRO A 359 -25.96 -2.58 -7.42
N THR A 360 -25.14 -2.57 -6.36
CA THR A 360 -25.37 -1.67 -5.22
C THR A 360 -25.27 -0.22 -5.72
N PRO A 361 -26.19 0.68 -5.30
CA PRO A 361 -26.00 2.11 -5.54
C PRO A 361 -24.61 2.53 -5.04
N GLY A 362 -23.83 3.24 -5.88
CA GLY A 362 -22.48 3.68 -5.52
C GLY A 362 -21.32 2.79 -6.01
N GLN A 363 -21.57 1.75 -6.81
CA GLN A 363 -20.48 1.00 -7.46
C GLN A 363 -19.52 1.93 -8.23
N GLY A 364 -18.22 1.83 -7.94
CA GLY A 364 -17.17 2.65 -8.54
C GLY A 364 -16.87 3.96 -7.79
N MET A 365 -17.68 4.31 -6.78
CA MET A 365 -17.43 5.50 -5.95
C MET A 365 -16.18 5.35 -5.07
N GLU A 366 -15.80 4.13 -4.71
CA GLU A 366 -14.66 3.83 -3.85
C GLU A 366 -13.30 4.22 -4.46
N THR A 367 -13.25 4.46 -5.78
CA THR A 367 -12.04 4.90 -6.49
C THR A 367 -12.27 6.11 -7.41
N GLN A 368 -13.42 6.78 -7.35
CA GLN A 368 -13.76 7.85 -8.31
C GLN A 368 -12.81 9.05 -8.24
N GLN A 369 -12.19 9.29 -7.08
CA GLN A 369 -11.18 10.33 -6.88
C GLN A 369 -9.76 9.89 -7.30
N GLY A 370 -9.59 8.61 -7.66
CA GLY A 370 -8.34 7.99 -8.09
C GLY A 370 -7.80 6.98 -7.07
N LEU A 371 -7.18 5.91 -7.57
CA LEU A 371 -6.62 4.82 -6.76
C LEU A 371 -5.65 5.30 -5.67
N HIS A 372 -4.82 6.30 -5.98
CA HIS A 372 -3.87 6.82 -5.01
C HIS A 372 -4.59 7.46 -3.83
N GLU A 373 -5.49 8.40 -4.09
CA GLU A 373 -6.14 9.20 -3.05
C GLU A 373 -7.08 8.36 -2.18
N SER A 374 -7.79 7.40 -2.78
CA SER A 374 -8.69 6.54 -2.02
C SER A 374 -7.92 5.39 -1.37
N LEU A 375 -7.48 4.41 -2.17
CA LEU A 375 -6.97 3.13 -1.66
C LEU A 375 -5.56 3.23 -1.07
N HIS A 376 -4.64 3.88 -1.78
CA HIS A 376 -3.23 3.85 -1.37
C HIS A 376 -2.97 4.73 -0.15
N ARG A 377 -3.58 5.92 -0.09
CA ARG A 377 -3.56 6.78 1.10
C ARG A 377 -4.15 6.07 2.31
N ASP A 378 -5.19 5.25 2.12
CA ASP A 378 -5.78 4.47 3.22
C ASP A 378 -4.79 3.48 3.82
N LEU A 379 -4.07 2.74 2.96
CA LEU A 379 -3.02 1.81 3.39
C LEU A 379 -1.84 2.51 4.06
N MET A 380 -1.45 3.69 3.57
CA MET A 380 -0.40 4.50 4.18
C MET A 380 -0.75 4.90 5.62
N VAL A 381 -2.03 5.17 5.91
CA VAL A 381 -2.49 5.48 7.28
C VAL A 381 -2.58 4.20 8.11
N ALA A 382 -3.22 3.17 7.58
CA ALA A 382 -3.43 1.89 8.25
C ALA A 382 -2.13 1.22 8.71
N PHE A 383 -1.13 1.15 7.84
CA PHE A 383 0.16 0.52 8.11
C PHE A 383 1.31 1.50 8.36
N GLY A 384 0.99 2.80 8.40
CA GLY A 384 1.95 3.84 8.75
C GLY A 384 2.36 3.81 10.22
N LYS A 385 3.17 4.79 10.62
CA LYS A 385 3.53 4.98 12.02
C LYS A 385 2.42 5.73 12.75
N TRP A 386 1.88 5.11 13.78
CA TRP A 386 0.89 5.72 14.66
C TRP A 386 1.59 6.36 15.87
N ASP A 387 0.97 7.38 16.45
CA ASP A 387 1.48 8.07 17.66
C ASP A 387 1.20 7.28 18.95
N PHE A 388 0.47 6.17 18.85
CA PHE A 388 0.09 5.32 19.97
C PHE A 388 -0.03 3.86 19.51
N ASP A 389 0.08 2.96 20.47
CA ASP A 389 -0.27 1.56 20.35
C ASP A 389 -1.68 1.32 20.93
N PRO A 390 -2.48 0.36 20.41
CA PRO A 390 -3.77 0.03 21.01
C PRO A 390 -3.73 -0.25 22.51
N THR A 391 -2.62 -0.80 23.01
CA THR A 391 -2.41 -1.06 24.45
C THR A 391 -2.17 0.21 25.28
N ASP A 392 -1.86 1.35 24.65
CA ASP A 392 -1.73 2.67 25.30
C ASP A 392 -3.09 3.38 25.48
N ILE A 393 -4.20 2.78 25.01
CA ILE A 393 -5.54 3.33 25.17
C ILE A 393 -6.06 2.94 26.55
N SER A 394 -6.41 3.95 27.36
CA SER A 394 -7.07 3.73 28.65
C SER A 394 -8.52 3.30 28.43
N ASN A 395 -9.09 2.53 29.37
CA ASN A 395 -10.50 2.16 29.30
C ASN A 395 -11.37 3.42 29.17
N PRO A 396 -12.10 3.61 28.06
CA PRO A 396 -12.96 4.78 27.88
C PRO A 396 -14.20 4.75 28.78
N PHE A 397 -14.55 3.59 29.35
CA PHE A 397 -15.75 3.38 30.16
C PHE A 397 -15.40 2.69 31.50
N PRO A 398 -14.66 3.37 32.40
CA PRO A 398 -14.25 2.78 33.68
C PRO A 398 -15.41 2.52 34.63
N GLU A 399 -16.55 3.20 34.45
CA GLU A 399 -17.75 3.05 35.30
C GLU A 399 -18.78 2.08 34.68
N GLY A 400 -18.45 1.45 33.54
CA GLY A 400 -19.36 0.54 32.83
C GLY A 400 -20.48 1.25 32.06
N GLU A 401 -20.33 2.55 31.82
CA GLU A 401 -21.29 3.41 31.12
C GLU A 401 -21.37 3.17 29.60
N GLY A 402 -20.48 2.35 29.08
CA GLY A 402 -20.41 1.95 27.68
C GLY A 402 -19.52 0.73 27.51
N ASP A 403 -19.51 0.17 26.30
CA ASP A 403 -18.74 -1.02 25.97
C ASP A 403 -17.92 -0.85 24.70
N VAL A 404 -16.77 -1.52 24.67
CA VAL A 404 -15.96 -1.68 23.46
C VAL A 404 -15.95 -3.15 23.06
N ASN A 405 -16.51 -3.46 21.89
CA ASN A 405 -16.58 -4.82 21.36
C ASN A 405 -15.57 -5.01 20.22
N MET A 406 -14.96 -6.19 20.14
CA MET A 406 -14.14 -6.61 19.01
C MET A 406 -14.68 -7.94 18.48
N TRP A 407 -15.20 -7.93 17.26
CA TRP A 407 -15.77 -9.09 16.60
C TRP A 407 -14.82 -9.58 15.51
N VAL A 408 -14.49 -10.87 15.52
CA VAL A 408 -13.65 -11.51 14.50
C VAL A 408 -14.24 -12.84 14.09
N GLY A 409 -14.04 -13.21 12.82
CA GLY A 409 -14.36 -14.54 12.33
C GLY A 409 -13.23 -15.50 12.65
N HIS A 410 -13.53 -16.69 13.17
CA HIS A 410 -12.53 -17.73 13.41
C HIS A 410 -11.83 -18.18 12.12
N GLU A 411 -12.55 -18.13 11.00
CA GLU A 411 -12.03 -18.49 9.67
C GLU A 411 -11.52 -17.28 8.88
N ASP A 412 -11.35 -16.10 9.50
CA ASP A 412 -10.81 -14.91 8.84
C ASP A 412 -9.35 -15.16 8.39
N LYS A 413 -9.14 -15.16 7.07
CA LYS A 413 -7.83 -15.33 6.42
C LYS A 413 -7.26 -14.01 5.88
N VAL A 414 -7.99 -12.90 6.01
CA VAL A 414 -7.57 -11.58 5.53
C VAL A 414 -6.66 -10.92 6.56
N PHE A 415 -7.04 -10.98 7.84
CA PHE A 415 -6.20 -10.51 8.94
C PHE A 415 -5.92 -11.64 9.94
N PRO A 416 -4.65 -11.86 10.34
CA PRO A 416 -4.29 -12.95 11.24
C PRO A 416 -4.99 -12.86 12.60
N LEU A 417 -5.83 -13.86 12.89
CA LEU A 417 -6.62 -13.98 14.13
C LEU A 417 -5.77 -13.94 15.40
N GLU A 418 -4.53 -14.43 15.33
CA GLU A 418 -3.60 -14.47 16.46
C GLU A 418 -3.26 -13.07 16.98
N LEU A 419 -3.23 -12.06 16.09
CA LEU A 419 -2.97 -10.68 16.50
C LEU A 419 -4.17 -10.10 17.26
N ALA A 420 -5.39 -10.38 16.81
CA ALA A 420 -6.62 -9.96 17.50
C ALA A 420 -6.73 -10.61 18.89
N ARG A 421 -6.46 -11.91 19.00
CA ARG A 421 -6.40 -12.64 20.28
C ARG A 421 -5.31 -12.09 21.22
N TYR A 422 -4.15 -11.72 20.68
CA TYR A 422 -3.10 -11.10 21.48
C TYR A 422 -3.55 -9.75 22.05
N LEU A 423 -4.17 -8.90 21.21
CA LEU A 423 -4.68 -7.60 21.66
C LEU A 423 -5.78 -7.74 22.71
N SER A 424 -6.75 -8.63 22.51
CA SER A 424 -7.81 -8.85 23.51
C SER A 424 -7.27 -9.35 24.84
N GLY A 425 -6.24 -10.20 24.83
CA GLY A 425 -5.54 -10.63 26.05
C GLY A 425 -4.75 -9.51 26.74
N LYS A 426 -4.38 -8.44 26.04
CA LYS A 426 -3.68 -7.26 26.59
C LYS A 426 -4.59 -6.12 26.99
N ILE A 427 -5.78 -6.04 26.41
CA ILE A 427 -6.72 -4.93 26.57
C ILE A 427 -8.00 -5.48 27.22
N PRO A 428 -8.03 -5.62 28.57
CA PRO A 428 -9.09 -6.36 29.26
C PRO A 428 -10.47 -5.70 29.20
N TRP A 429 -10.54 -4.41 28.86
CA TRP A 429 -11.79 -3.67 28.72
C TRP A 429 -12.43 -3.83 27.33
N ILE A 430 -11.76 -4.49 26.37
CA ILE A 430 -12.38 -4.88 25.10
C ILE A 430 -13.07 -6.23 25.28
N ARG A 431 -14.38 -6.25 25.04
CA ARG A 431 -15.18 -7.49 24.93
C ARG A 431 -14.90 -8.15 23.59
N TYR A 432 -14.13 -9.23 23.62
CA TYR A 432 -13.74 -9.98 22.44
C TYR A 432 -14.75 -11.07 22.11
N HIS A 433 -15.21 -11.08 20.86
CA HIS A 433 -16.18 -12.03 20.30
C HIS A 433 -15.56 -12.71 19.10
N GLU A 434 -15.42 -14.04 19.17
CA GLU A 434 -14.89 -14.85 18.07
C GLU A 434 -16.00 -15.75 17.54
N VAL A 435 -16.35 -15.57 16.26
CA VAL A 435 -17.48 -16.25 15.63
C VAL A 435 -16.96 -17.51 14.91
N ALA A 436 -17.37 -18.68 15.38
CA ALA A 436 -16.80 -19.97 14.98
C ALA A 436 -16.91 -20.27 13.47
N ASP A 437 -18.07 -20.02 12.87
CA ASP A 437 -18.36 -20.38 11.47
C ASP A 437 -18.33 -19.17 10.52
N ALA A 438 -17.54 -18.15 10.85
CA ALA A 438 -17.47 -16.91 10.07
C ALA A 438 -16.04 -16.54 9.65
N GLY A 439 -15.94 -15.95 8.46
CA GLY A 439 -14.72 -15.36 7.92
C GLY A 439 -14.69 -13.83 8.03
N HIS A 440 -13.99 -13.19 7.10
CA HIS A 440 -13.80 -11.72 7.11
C HIS A 440 -15.09 -10.95 6.81
N LEU A 441 -16.05 -11.56 6.09
CA LEU A 441 -17.28 -10.92 5.64
C LEU A 441 -18.44 -11.11 6.63
N LEU A 442 -18.17 -11.44 7.89
CA LEU A 442 -19.19 -11.77 8.89
C LEU A 442 -20.28 -10.70 9.07
N ILE A 443 -20.00 -9.42 8.80
CA ILE A 443 -20.99 -8.33 8.90
C ILE A 443 -22.11 -8.42 7.86
N TYR A 444 -21.91 -9.21 6.80
CA TYR A 444 -22.89 -9.45 5.75
C TYR A 444 -23.73 -10.70 5.99
N ASP A 445 -23.46 -11.47 7.05
CA ASP A 445 -24.41 -12.46 7.56
C ASP A 445 -25.44 -11.78 8.46
N GLU A 446 -26.73 -12.07 8.28
CA GLU A 446 -27.83 -11.39 8.98
C GLU A 446 -27.77 -11.61 10.49
N THR A 447 -27.50 -12.85 10.92
CA THR A 447 -27.46 -13.23 12.34
C THR A 447 -26.30 -12.54 13.05
N ASN A 448 -25.11 -12.59 12.45
CA ASN A 448 -23.92 -11.92 12.97
C ASN A 448 -24.09 -10.40 12.99
N CYS A 449 -24.67 -9.82 11.93
CA CYS A 449 -24.93 -8.38 11.85
C CYS A 449 -25.85 -7.94 12.98
N GLU A 450 -26.99 -8.61 13.17
CA GLU A 450 -27.91 -8.31 14.26
C GLU A 450 -27.25 -8.41 15.64
N ALA A 451 -26.49 -9.49 15.89
CA ALA A 451 -25.78 -9.70 17.15
C ALA A 451 -24.78 -8.56 17.45
N ILE A 452 -24.04 -8.10 16.44
CA ILE A 452 -23.10 -6.99 16.54
C ILE A 452 -23.80 -5.69 16.92
N PHE A 453 -24.92 -5.37 16.26
CA PHE A 453 -25.68 -4.15 16.56
C PHE A 453 -26.30 -4.20 17.96
N ARG A 454 -26.86 -5.34 18.36
CA ARG A 454 -27.39 -5.54 19.72
C ARG A 454 -26.30 -5.38 20.76
N ALA A 455 -25.14 -6.02 20.57
CA ALA A 455 -24.01 -5.93 21.51
C ALA A 455 -23.43 -4.50 21.61
N LEU A 456 -23.46 -3.72 20.53
CA LEU A 456 -22.98 -2.34 20.55
C LEU A 456 -23.86 -1.42 21.41
N VAL A 457 -25.18 -1.59 21.36
CA VAL A 457 -26.13 -0.74 22.08
C VAL A 457 -26.57 -1.31 23.43
N TRP A 458 -26.11 -2.52 23.77
CA TRP A 458 -26.39 -3.16 25.06
C TRP A 458 -25.50 -2.57 26.15
N THR A 459 -26.09 -1.88 27.13
CA THR A 459 -25.35 -1.36 28.30
C THR A 459 -25.45 -2.32 29.48
N SER A 460 -24.32 -2.70 30.08
CA SER A 460 -24.28 -3.59 31.26
C SER A 460 -24.88 -2.98 32.54
N LEU A 461 -25.12 -1.67 32.61
CA LEU A 461 -25.70 -0.97 33.77
C LEU A 461 -27.24 -1.09 33.88
N GLY A 462 -27.86 -2.02 33.15
CA GLY A 462 -29.31 -2.29 33.18
C GLY A 462 -29.77 -3.37 34.16
N MET A 463 -28.93 -3.81 35.11
CA MET A 463 -29.30 -4.71 36.22
C MET A 463 -29.08 -4.07 37.58
#